data_AF-A0A286TW10-F1
#
_entry.id   AF-A0A286TW10-F1
#
_cell.length_a   1.000
_cell.length_b   1.000
_cell.length_c   1.000
_cell.angle_alpha   90.00
_cell.angle_beta   90.00
_cell.angle_gamma   90.00
#
_symmetry.space_group_name_H-M   'P 1'
#
loop_
_entity.id
_entity.type
_entity.pdbx_description
1 polymer ?
#
loop_
_entity_poly.entity_id
_entity_poly.type
_entity_poly.pdbx_seq_one_letter_code
_entity_poly.pdbx_strand_id
1 'polypeptide(L)'
;MNINTINNSQFITEAFTKGVSKLNNSDVLAFNNTSKKLPFGKALYDETVGVKNSSALKHPQKHFMPLNKYKVNPFPENFFESKGVNEPSKSSVIEQYKMYKEDQLLSNPGGDNFFLNKSDEVIDKNFDHSSITMRVGKDLADAGNNLLNAVKDLGIGAKIKYVDKHGNIRDGRKVGLAGTVVNFFKDVASGLSFGLYNPDGEPKPHGGIGRIKHLFKKIFKDALVGDIVKGVPKSAIHVGEDIIFAGLNAVEAVPDATIGNIKAGRKVTTALFDNTQVVMDFVMDVIPGGDASMRTRSFKLSKGFKGLPIINNITTPEVKQDEKEWKYVRNTSFRKIIETIPSLIPFRM
;
A
#
# COMPACT_ATOMS: atom_id res chain seq x y z
N MET A 1 -10.11 -28.65 -27.68
CA MET A 1 -9.94 -28.24 -26.27
C MET A 1 -10.28 -26.76 -26.18
N ASN A 2 -11.34 -26.41 -25.46
CA ASN A 2 -12.01 -25.11 -25.54
C ASN A 2 -11.36 -24.15 -24.52
N ILE A 3 -10.75 -23.06 -24.99
CA ILE A 3 -10.10 -22.02 -24.17
C ILE A 3 -11.04 -20.82 -24.13
N ASN A 4 -12.05 -20.87 -23.28
CA ASN A 4 -12.88 -19.70 -22.99
C ASN A 4 -13.43 -19.84 -21.58
N THR A 5 -13.28 -18.76 -20.79
CA THR A 5 -13.65 -18.54 -19.37
C THR A 5 -12.59 -18.86 -18.31
N ILE A 6 -11.51 -18.07 -18.29
CA ILE A 6 -10.80 -17.79 -17.02
C ILE A 6 -11.61 -16.71 -16.30
N ASN A 7 -12.30 -17.11 -15.24
CA ASN A 7 -13.06 -16.20 -14.39
C ASN A 7 -12.06 -15.46 -13.48
N ASN A 8 -11.78 -14.19 -13.78
CA ASN A 8 -10.78 -13.39 -13.06
C ASN A 8 -11.02 -13.30 -11.54
N SER A 9 -12.26 -13.50 -11.09
CA SER A 9 -12.60 -13.57 -9.66
C SER A 9 -12.04 -14.83 -8.98
N GLN A 10 -11.98 -15.97 -9.68
CA GLN A 10 -11.38 -17.20 -9.17
C GLN A 10 -9.86 -17.10 -9.11
N PHE A 11 -9.22 -16.45 -10.09
CA PHE A 11 -7.77 -16.23 -10.06
C PHE A 11 -7.35 -15.32 -8.89
N ILE A 12 -8.10 -14.25 -8.64
CA ILE A 12 -7.85 -13.34 -7.50
C ILE A 12 -8.11 -14.04 -6.17
N THR A 13 -9.18 -14.82 -6.07
CA THR A 13 -9.49 -15.58 -4.86
C THR A 13 -8.44 -16.66 -4.62
N GLU A 14 -8.01 -17.42 -5.64
CA GLU A 14 -6.93 -18.40 -5.51
C GLU A 14 -5.60 -17.75 -5.16
N ALA A 15 -5.24 -16.63 -5.78
CA ALA A 15 -4.00 -15.92 -5.48
C ALA A 15 -4.00 -15.40 -4.03
N PHE A 16 -5.14 -14.86 -3.58
CA PHE A 16 -5.33 -14.42 -2.20
C PHE A 16 -5.28 -15.58 -1.21
N THR A 17 -6.01 -16.67 -1.47
CA THR A 17 -6.02 -17.86 -0.59
C THR A 17 -4.66 -18.56 -0.56
N LYS A 18 -3.93 -18.63 -1.69
CA LYS A 18 -2.56 -19.16 -1.76
C LYS A 18 -1.54 -18.25 -1.08
N GLY A 19 -1.72 -16.93 -1.15
CA GLY A 19 -0.89 -15.97 -0.42
C GLY A 19 -1.06 -16.12 1.10
N VAL A 20 -2.30 -16.20 1.57
CA VAL A 20 -2.63 -16.38 2.99
C VAL A 20 -2.20 -17.77 3.50
N SER A 21 -2.34 -18.83 2.71
CA SER A 21 -1.91 -20.18 3.12
C SER A 21 -0.39 -20.33 3.19
N LYS A 22 0.36 -19.62 2.34
CA LYS A 22 1.82 -19.63 2.35
C LYS A 22 2.41 -18.88 3.56
N LEU A 23 1.70 -17.88 4.09
CA LEU A 23 2.06 -17.15 5.31
C LEU A 23 1.81 -17.94 6.60
N ASN A 24 0.95 -18.96 6.56
CA ASN A 24 0.69 -19.86 7.70
C ASN A 24 1.71 -21.00 7.83
N ASN A 25 2.69 -21.11 6.92
CA ASN A 25 3.80 -22.06 7.05
C ASN A 25 5.00 -21.37 7.70
N SER A 26 5.34 -21.83 8.90
CA SER A 26 6.42 -21.33 9.78
C SER A 26 7.86 -21.50 9.24
N ASP A 27 8.05 -22.04 8.03
CA ASP A 27 9.38 -22.34 7.47
C ASP A 27 9.99 -21.22 6.61
N VAL A 28 9.27 -20.11 6.37
CA VAL A 28 9.75 -19.03 5.47
C VAL A 28 10.75 -18.07 6.14
N LEU A 29 11.02 -18.21 7.45
CA LEU A 29 11.97 -17.35 8.18
C LEU A 29 13.38 -17.94 8.36
N ALA A 30 13.71 -19.08 7.73
CA ALA A 30 15.08 -19.60 7.75
C ALA A 30 15.90 -19.09 6.54
N PHE A 31 16.59 -17.96 6.70
CA PHE A 31 17.70 -17.57 5.82
C PHE A 31 18.86 -18.57 6.01
N ASN A 32 18.80 -19.71 5.30
CA ASN A 32 19.92 -20.65 5.28
C ASN A 32 20.91 -20.28 4.17
N ASN A 33 22.03 -19.78 4.66
CA ASN A 33 23.29 -19.47 4.01
C ASN A 33 23.80 -20.70 3.21
N THR A 34 24.01 -20.57 1.90
CA THR A 34 24.96 -21.44 1.18
C THR A 34 25.46 -20.77 -0.10
N SER A 35 26.67 -20.21 0.01
CA SER A 35 27.55 -19.84 -1.11
C SER A 35 27.81 -21.04 -2.03
N LYS A 36 27.43 -20.95 -3.32
CA LYS A 36 28.09 -21.68 -4.41
C LYS A 36 28.20 -20.80 -5.67
N LYS A 37 29.42 -20.79 -6.21
CA LYS A 37 29.92 -20.01 -7.36
C LYS A 37 29.03 -20.14 -8.61
N LEU A 38 28.66 -18.99 -9.20
CA LEU A 38 28.01 -18.87 -10.52
C LEU A 38 29.07 -18.79 -11.64
N PRO A 39 28.96 -19.55 -12.74
CA PRO A 39 29.87 -19.44 -13.88
C PRO A 39 29.30 -18.48 -14.94
N PHE A 40 29.61 -17.19 -14.84
CA PHE A 40 29.23 -16.17 -15.84
C PHE A 40 30.24 -16.03 -17.01
N GLY A 41 31.07 -17.05 -17.25
CA GLY A 41 32.25 -16.92 -18.12
C GLY A 41 32.15 -17.47 -19.54
N LYS A 42 30.98 -17.91 -20.05
CA LYS A 42 30.98 -18.69 -21.31
C LYS A 42 29.82 -18.46 -22.28
N ALA A 43 29.21 -17.27 -22.31
CA ALA A 43 28.13 -16.94 -23.24
C ALA A 43 28.42 -15.71 -24.13
N LEU A 44 29.70 -15.34 -24.31
CA LEU A 44 30.12 -14.17 -25.09
C LEU A 44 31.08 -14.53 -26.26
N TYR A 45 30.91 -15.69 -26.90
CA TYR A 45 31.81 -16.07 -28.02
C TYR A 45 31.18 -16.79 -29.22
N ASP A 46 29.85 -16.90 -29.32
CA ASP A 46 29.20 -17.52 -30.49
C ASP A 46 28.29 -16.55 -31.27
N GLU A 47 28.62 -15.26 -31.25
CA GLU A 47 28.06 -14.28 -32.18
C GLU A 47 29.18 -13.70 -33.05
N THR A 48 29.63 -14.46 -34.04
CA THR A 48 30.26 -13.93 -35.27
C THR A 48 30.28 -15.05 -36.32
N VAL A 49 29.92 -14.71 -37.55
CA VAL A 49 29.87 -15.52 -38.79
C VAL A 49 28.47 -16.01 -39.19
N GLY A 50 27.87 -15.33 -40.18
CA GLY A 50 26.81 -15.92 -41.01
C GLY A 50 25.77 -14.96 -41.57
N VAL A 51 26.12 -14.21 -42.61
CA VAL A 51 25.27 -13.25 -43.35
C VAL A 51 24.56 -13.92 -44.56
N LYS A 52 23.35 -13.40 -44.91
CA LYS A 52 22.66 -13.29 -46.24
C LYS A 52 21.45 -14.19 -46.62
N ASN A 53 20.35 -13.46 -46.88
CA ASN A 53 19.35 -13.49 -47.98
C ASN A 53 18.42 -14.70 -48.23
N SER A 54 17.11 -14.42 -48.34
CA SER A 54 16.31 -14.54 -49.59
C SER A 54 14.82 -14.21 -49.36
N SER A 55 14.05 -14.11 -50.45
CA SER A 55 13.00 -13.13 -50.71
C SER A 55 11.59 -13.73 -50.85
N ALA A 56 10.58 -12.87 -50.65
CA ALA A 56 9.30 -12.75 -51.38
C ALA A 56 8.25 -13.89 -51.43
N LEU A 57 6.99 -13.57 -51.09
CA LEU A 57 5.83 -13.65 -52.01
C LEU A 57 4.55 -12.99 -51.46
N LYS A 58 3.86 -12.25 -52.36
CA LYS A 58 2.55 -11.55 -52.24
C LYS A 58 1.39 -12.56 -52.38
N HIS A 59 0.14 -12.33 -51.95
CA HIS A 59 -0.92 -11.52 -52.62
C HIS A 59 -2.29 -11.61 -51.84
N PRO A 60 -3.44 -10.99 -52.24
CA PRO A 60 -4.10 -9.92 -51.46
C PRO A 60 -5.60 -10.07 -51.09
N GLN A 61 -6.06 -9.13 -50.24
CA GLN A 61 -7.36 -8.42 -50.13
C GLN A 61 -8.72 -9.16 -50.13
N LYS A 62 -9.58 -8.80 -49.15
CA LYS A 62 -10.81 -8.01 -49.42
C LYS A 62 -11.51 -7.47 -48.14
N HIS A 63 -11.99 -6.23 -48.29
CA HIS A 63 -12.77 -5.40 -47.37
C HIS A 63 -14.12 -5.99 -46.94
N PHE A 64 -14.60 -5.66 -45.73
CA PHE A 64 -15.94 -5.10 -45.50
C PHE A 64 -16.04 -4.46 -44.09
N MET A 65 -16.52 -3.22 -44.05
CA MET A 65 -17.08 -2.46 -42.91
C MET A 65 -18.24 -1.63 -43.51
N PRO A 66 -19.16 -1.00 -42.75
CA PRO A 66 -19.50 -1.10 -41.32
C PRO A 66 -21.04 -1.17 -41.09
N LEU A 67 -21.52 -1.21 -39.83
CA LEU A 67 -22.60 -0.36 -39.26
C LEU A 67 -23.25 -0.95 -37.99
N ASN A 68 -22.94 -0.29 -36.86
CA ASN A 68 -23.82 0.19 -35.79
C ASN A 68 -25.17 -0.52 -35.51
N LYS A 69 -25.38 -0.95 -34.25
CA LYS A 69 -26.55 -0.63 -33.39
C LYS A 69 -26.52 -1.38 -32.06
N TYR A 70 -26.52 -0.61 -30.97
CA TYR A 70 -26.86 -1.06 -29.61
C TYR A 70 -28.25 -1.70 -29.55
N LYS A 71 -28.40 -2.78 -28.77
CA LYS A 71 -29.59 -3.08 -27.95
C LYS A 71 -29.17 -3.79 -26.67
N VAL A 72 -29.24 -3.02 -25.58
CA VAL A 72 -29.33 -3.47 -24.18
C VAL A 72 -30.64 -4.23 -24.01
N ASN A 73 -30.67 -5.27 -23.14
CA ASN A 73 -31.74 -5.59 -22.17
C ASN A 73 -31.51 -6.98 -21.51
N PRO A 74 -32.20 -7.36 -20.41
CA PRO A 74 -32.03 -6.85 -19.03
C PRO A 74 -32.44 -7.91 -17.95
N PHE A 75 -31.66 -8.28 -16.94
CA PHE A 75 -32.19 -9.21 -15.92
C PHE A 75 -31.68 -8.93 -14.50
N PRO A 76 -32.55 -9.11 -13.48
CA PRO A 76 -33.39 -8.02 -13.03
C PRO A 76 -33.12 -7.62 -11.57
N GLU A 77 -33.41 -6.37 -11.28
CA GLU A 77 -33.60 -5.85 -9.93
C GLU A 77 -34.88 -6.46 -9.33
N ASN A 78 -34.77 -6.95 -8.09
CA ASN A 78 -35.87 -6.89 -7.12
C ASN A 78 -35.31 -6.46 -5.77
N PHE A 79 -35.47 -5.16 -5.56
CA PHE A 79 -35.64 -4.39 -4.34
C PHE A 79 -35.82 -5.17 -3.03
N PHE A 80 -34.91 -4.94 -2.10
CA PHE A 80 -35.30 -4.65 -0.72
C PHE A 80 -35.15 -3.14 -0.50
N GLU A 81 -36.28 -2.46 -0.30
CA GLU A 81 -36.29 -1.11 0.26
C GLU A 81 -35.88 -1.17 1.73
N SER A 82 -34.82 -0.45 2.09
CA SER A 82 -34.68 0.06 3.46
C SER A 82 -34.16 1.48 3.41
N LYS A 83 -35.05 2.43 3.73
CA LYS A 83 -34.76 3.85 3.87
C LYS A 83 -33.78 4.08 5.03
N GLY A 84 -32.75 4.88 4.76
CA GLY A 84 -32.13 5.78 5.74
C GLY A 84 -31.05 5.22 6.66
N VAL A 85 -29.85 4.98 6.12
CA VAL A 85 -28.59 5.09 6.88
C VAL A 85 -27.53 5.71 5.97
N ASN A 86 -27.12 6.95 6.28
CA ASN A 86 -25.98 7.72 5.74
C ASN A 86 -25.26 7.10 4.53
N GLU A 87 -25.55 7.58 3.32
CA GLU A 87 -25.04 7.02 2.05
C GLU A 87 -23.49 6.91 2.04
N PRO A 88 -22.92 5.68 2.04
CA PRO A 88 -21.58 5.48 1.51
C PRO A 88 -21.59 5.80 -0.01
N SER A 89 -20.49 6.35 -0.52
CA SER A 89 -20.30 6.64 -1.96
C SER A 89 -20.86 5.51 -2.83
N LYS A 90 -21.79 5.84 -3.74
CA LYS A 90 -22.43 4.94 -4.75
C LYS A 90 -21.43 4.44 -5.81
N SER A 91 -20.15 4.37 -5.46
CA SER A 91 -19.11 3.81 -6.32
C SER A 91 -19.19 2.29 -6.30
N SER A 92 -19.12 1.68 -7.49
CA SER A 92 -19.08 0.23 -7.62
C SER A 92 -17.92 -0.38 -6.81
N VAL A 93 -18.02 -1.64 -6.38
CA VAL A 93 -16.94 -2.33 -5.64
C VAL A 93 -15.60 -2.22 -6.39
N ILE A 94 -15.64 -2.26 -7.72
CA ILE A 94 -14.48 -2.11 -8.60
C ILE A 94 -13.83 -0.73 -8.45
N GLU A 95 -14.63 0.32 -8.36
CA GLU A 95 -14.14 1.69 -8.20
C GLU A 95 -13.53 1.90 -6.81
N GLN A 96 -14.14 1.35 -5.76
CA GLN A 96 -13.58 1.38 -4.42
C GLN A 96 -12.26 0.60 -4.32
N TYR A 97 -12.15 -0.53 -5.01
CA TYR A 97 -10.89 -1.26 -5.11
C TYR A 97 -9.83 -0.45 -5.86
N LYS A 98 -10.18 0.26 -6.93
CA LYS A 98 -9.25 1.15 -7.65
C LYS A 98 -8.73 2.27 -6.74
N MET A 99 -9.60 2.89 -5.95
CA MET A 99 -9.20 3.91 -4.97
C MET A 99 -8.28 3.33 -3.90
N TYR A 100 -8.57 2.11 -3.43
CA TYR A 100 -7.69 1.41 -2.49
C TYR A 100 -6.31 1.13 -3.10
N LYS A 101 -6.25 0.59 -4.32
CA LYS A 101 -5.00 0.35 -5.04
C LYS A 101 -4.22 1.65 -5.27
N GLU A 102 -4.89 2.72 -5.66
CA GLU A 102 -4.27 4.04 -5.81
C GLU A 102 -3.67 4.54 -4.50
N ASP A 103 -4.39 4.43 -3.37
CA ASP A 103 -3.86 4.84 -2.07
C ASP A 103 -2.57 4.08 -1.72
N GLN A 104 -2.53 2.76 -1.94
CA GLN A 104 -1.35 1.94 -1.63
C GLN A 104 -0.17 2.24 -2.56
N LEU A 105 -0.42 2.47 -3.85
CA LEU A 105 0.64 2.85 -4.80
C LEU A 105 1.13 4.31 -4.62
N LEU A 106 0.40 5.15 -3.90
CA LEU A 106 0.86 6.50 -3.53
C LEU A 106 1.69 6.51 -2.25
N SER A 107 1.57 5.51 -1.37
CA SER A 107 2.28 5.52 -0.10
C SER A 107 3.75 5.13 -0.22
N ASN A 108 4.12 4.32 -1.22
CA ASN A 108 5.49 3.81 -1.39
C ASN A 108 5.92 3.83 -2.87
N PRO A 109 7.21 4.16 -3.17
CA PRO A 109 7.78 4.01 -4.51
C PRO A 109 7.52 2.62 -5.11
N GLY A 110 7.30 2.59 -6.43
CA GLY A 110 6.82 1.42 -7.16
C GLY A 110 5.63 1.80 -8.02
N GLY A 111 4.91 0.82 -8.56
CA GLY A 111 3.78 1.05 -9.44
C GLY A 111 4.18 1.65 -10.80
N ASP A 112 3.87 0.98 -11.89
CA ASP A 112 4.46 1.30 -13.21
C ASP A 112 4.15 2.72 -13.75
N ASN A 113 3.08 3.37 -13.25
CA ASN A 113 2.68 4.73 -13.62
C ASN A 113 2.86 5.76 -12.50
N PHE A 114 3.43 5.37 -11.36
CA PHE A 114 3.54 6.23 -10.17
C PHE A 114 4.99 6.74 -10.03
N PHE A 115 5.13 8.05 -9.90
CA PHE A 115 6.40 8.78 -9.84
C PHE A 115 6.41 9.70 -8.61
N LEU A 116 6.58 9.10 -7.43
CA LEU A 116 6.42 9.81 -6.15
C LEU A 116 7.51 10.85 -5.87
N ASN A 117 8.60 10.83 -6.64
CA ASN A 117 9.66 11.83 -6.60
C ASN A 117 9.29 13.15 -7.31
N LYS A 118 8.22 13.18 -8.12
CA LYS A 118 7.73 14.40 -8.76
C LYS A 118 6.90 15.25 -7.78
N SER A 119 6.94 16.58 -7.95
CA SER A 119 6.09 17.52 -7.21
C SER A 119 4.65 17.50 -7.73
N ASP A 120 4.50 17.43 -9.05
CA ASP A 120 3.24 17.43 -9.80
C ASP A 120 3.19 16.23 -10.75
N GLU A 121 1.99 15.86 -11.19
CA GLU A 121 1.79 14.71 -12.11
C GLU A 121 2.43 13.41 -11.62
N VAL A 122 2.21 13.11 -10.34
CA VAL A 122 2.68 11.89 -9.67
C VAL A 122 2.20 10.61 -10.38
N ILE A 123 1.10 10.69 -11.14
CA ILE A 123 0.59 9.60 -11.98
C ILE A 123 0.79 9.96 -13.44
N ASP A 124 1.75 9.32 -14.10
CA ASP A 124 2.09 9.57 -15.50
C ASP A 124 1.46 8.50 -16.40
N LYS A 125 0.35 8.87 -17.05
CA LYS A 125 -0.36 7.97 -17.98
C LYS A 125 0.32 7.86 -19.36
N ASN A 126 1.29 8.73 -19.63
CA ASN A 126 1.99 8.83 -20.91
C ASN A 126 3.41 8.27 -20.85
N PHE A 127 3.81 7.68 -19.72
CA PHE A 127 5.11 7.06 -19.56
C PHE A 127 5.39 6.05 -20.69
N ASP A 128 6.58 6.13 -21.29
CA ASP A 128 6.96 5.24 -22.39
C ASP A 128 7.31 3.85 -21.89
N HIS A 129 6.25 3.08 -21.76
CA HIS A 129 6.26 1.68 -21.41
C HIS A 129 6.92 0.78 -22.48
N SER A 130 7.26 1.28 -23.68
CA SER A 130 7.92 0.46 -24.71
C SER A 130 9.45 0.41 -24.57
N SER A 131 10.02 1.38 -23.85
CA SER A 131 11.45 1.47 -23.63
C SER A 131 11.89 0.62 -22.43
N ILE A 132 12.65 -0.45 -22.69
CA ILE A 132 13.22 -1.32 -21.65
C ILE A 132 14.05 -0.50 -20.66
N THR A 133 14.89 0.41 -21.14
CA THR A 133 15.80 1.20 -20.29
C THR A 133 15.03 2.14 -19.38
N MET A 134 13.89 2.69 -19.84
CA MET A 134 13.06 3.55 -18.98
C MET A 134 12.37 2.74 -17.90
N ARG A 135 11.87 1.53 -18.22
CA ARG A 135 11.21 0.66 -17.25
C ARG A 135 12.16 0.08 -16.22
N VAL A 136 13.23 -0.58 -16.67
CA VAL A 136 14.29 -1.09 -15.78
C VAL A 136 14.91 0.05 -14.95
N GLY A 137 15.13 1.21 -15.56
CA GLY A 137 15.64 2.39 -14.86
C GLY A 137 14.68 2.89 -13.77
N LYS A 138 13.37 2.87 -14.05
CA LYS A 138 12.34 3.21 -13.07
C LYS A 138 12.34 2.21 -11.91
N ASP A 139 12.31 0.90 -12.19
CA ASP A 139 12.28 -0.15 -11.15
C ASP A 139 13.49 -0.07 -10.23
N LEU A 140 14.69 0.13 -10.78
CA LEU A 140 15.91 0.30 -10.00
C LEU A 140 15.90 1.61 -9.19
N ALA A 141 15.34 2.69 -9.74
CA ALA A 141 15.17 3.95 -9.03
C ALA A 141 14.17 3.81 -7.86
N ASP A 142 13.05 3.13 -8.07
CA ASP A 142 12.07 2.83 -7.03
C ASP A 142 12.66 1.93 -5.95
N ALA A 143 13.46 0.92 -6.33
CA ALA A 143 14.18 0.08 -5.39
C ALA A 143 15.14 0.90 -4.50
N GLY A 144 15.91 1.81 -5.11
CA GLY A 144 16.81 2.72 -4.39
C GLY A 144 16.06 3.71 -3.50
N ASN A 145 14.94 4.25 -3.97
CA ASN A 145 14.09 5.16 -3.20
C ASN A 145 13.48 4.47 -1.98
N ASN A 146 13.03 3.22 -2.13
CA ASN A 146 12.53 2.39 -1.03
C ASN A 146 13.64 2.08 -0.01
N LEU A 147 14.85 1.72 -0.44
CA LEU A 147 15.98 1.54 0.49
C LEU A 147 16.32 2.84 1.24
N LEU A 148 16.28 3.99 0.55
CA LEU A 148 16.47 5.30 1.19
C LEU A 148 15.33 5.62 2.17
N ASN A 149 14.10 5.23 1.87
CA ASN A 149 12.97 5.40 2.78
C ASN A 149 13.14 4.53 4.03
N ALA A 150 13.60 3.28 3.92
CA ALA A 150 13.91 2.43 5.07
C ALA A 150 14.92 3.11 6.02
N VAL A 151 15.96 3.75 5.47
CA VAL A 151 16.94 4.53 6.26
C VAL A 151 16.27 5.74 6.92
N LYS A 152 15.38 6.45 6.22
CA LYS A 152 14.62 7.57 6.79
C LYS A 152 13.67 7.11 7.88
N ASP A 153 13.07 5.93 7.75
CA ASP A 153 12.15 5.32 8.72
C ASP A 153 12.87 4.79 9.96
N LEU A 154 14.17 4.45 9.89
CA LEU A 154 14.98 4.31 11.10
C LEU A 154 15.15 5.66 11.84
N GLY A 155 15.18 6.77 11.10
CA GLY A 155 15.29 8.12 11.62
C GLY A 155 13.94 8.77 11.93
N ILE A 156 13.66 9.89 11.25
CA ILE A 156 12.48 10.74 11.49
C ILE A 156 11.22 10.28 10.75
N GLY A 157 11.35 9.37 9.80
CA GLY A 157 10.27 8.87 8.94
C GLY A 157 10.37 9.33 7.48
N ALA A 158 10.01 8.45 6.56
CA ALA A 158 9.94 8.66 5.12
C ALA A 158 8.75 9.55 4.72
N LYS A 159 8.91 10.26 3.59
CA LYS A 159 7.82 11.03 2.99
C LYS A 159 6.94 10.10 2.16
N ILE A 160 5.64 10.36 2.17
CA ILE A 160 4.65 9.59 1.39
C ILE A 160 3.76 10.54 0.59
N LYS A 161 3.09 10.05 -0.45
CA LYS A 161 1.98 10.77 -1.09
C LYS A 161 0.66 10.17 -0.61
N TYR A 162 -0.38 10.99 -0.53
CA TYR A 162 -1.73 10.51 -0.22
C TYR A 162 -2.79 11.43 -0.82
N VAL A 163 -4.00 10.93 -1.00
CA VAL A 163 -5.15 11.73 -1.45
C VAL A 163 -5.83 12.38 -0.24
N ASP A 164 -5.89 13.71 -0.22
CA ASP A 164 -6.53 14.46 0.85
C ASP A 164 -8.06 14.45 0.76
N LYS A 165 -8.73 14.97 1.81
CA LYS A 165 -10.20 15.09 1.88
C LYS A 165 -10.86 15.87 0.74
N HIS A 166 -10.08 16.62 -0.05
CA HIS A 166 -10.54 17.39 -1.20
C HIS A 166 -10.21 16.70 -2.53
N GLY A 167 -9.63 15.49 -2.49
CA GLY A 167 -9.23 14.73 -3.67
C GLY A 167 -7.87 15.14 -4.25
N ASN A 168 -7.08 15.97 -3.56
CA ASN A 168 -5.76 16.40 -4.04
C ASN A 168 -4.66 15.47 -3.51
N ILE A 169 -3.64 15.22 -4.33
CA ILE A 169 -2.44 14.51 -3.86
C ILE A 169 -1.61 15.46 -2.99
N ARG A 170 -1.25 15.04 -1.78
CA ARG A 170 -0.48 15.81 -0.79
C ARG A 170 0.72 15.01 -0.29
N ASP A 171 1.71 15.73 0.24
CA ASP A 171 2.84 15.14 0.95
C ASP A 171 2.48 14.82 2.40
N GLY A 172 2.73 13.59 2.81
CA GLY A 172 2.69 13.11 4.18
C GLY A 172 4.08 12.72 4.68
N ARG A 173 4.14 12.28 5.94
CA ARG A 173 5.35 11.68 6.51
C ARG A 173 4.95 10.58 7.50
N LYS A 174 5.52 9.39 7.32
CA LYS A 174 5.49 8.31 8.31
C LYS A 174 6.27 8.75 9.56
N VAL A 175 6.05 8.10 10.70
CA VAL A 175 6.84 8.40 11.92
C VAL A 175 7.89 7.31 12.05
N GLY A 176 9.15 7.70 11.87
CA GLY A 176 10.28 6.77 11.99
C GLY A 176 10.63 6.43 13.44
N LEU A 177 11.49 5.44 13.62
CA LEU A 177 11.85 4.86 14.92
C LEU A 177 12.51 5.89 15.85
N ALA A 178 13.52 6.63 15.38
CA ALA A 178 14.13 7.70 16.18
C ALA A 178 13.10 8.81 16.49
N GLY A 179 12.21 9.12 15.55
CA GLY A 179 11.08 10.04 15.77
C GLY A 179 10.16 9.58 16.90
N THR A 180 9.83 8.28 16.94
CA THR A 180 9.06 7.64 18.02
C THR A 180 9.77 7.76 19.36
N VAL A 181 11.08 7.49 19.42
CA VAL A 181 11.88 7.61 20.65
C VAL A 181 11.92 9.07 21.14
N VAL A 182 12.07 10.04 20.22
CA VAL A 182 12.03 11.47 20.58
C VAL A 182 10.66 11.86 21.12
N ASN A 183 9.57 11.37 20.53
CA ASN A 183 8.20 11.63 21.04
C ASN A 183 8.03 11.07 22.45
N PHE A 184 8.54 9.87 22.73
CA PHE A 184 8.53 9.27 24.06
C PHE A 184 9.16 10.19 25.10
N PHE A 185 10.37 10.71 24.83
CA PHE A 185 11.04 11.62 25.76
C PHE A 185 10.31 12.96 25.91
N LYS A 186 9.73 13.50 24.83
CA LYS A 186 8.91 14.72 24.89
C LYS A 186 7.67 14.51 25.76
N ASP A 187 7.00 13.38 25.63
CA ASP A 187 5.82 13.06 26.40
C ASP A 187 6.15 12.78 27.86
N VAL A 188 7.26 12.09 28.15
CA VAL A 188 7.76 11.93 29.53
C VAL A 188 8.09 13.28 30.16
N ALA A 189 8.85 14.14 29.47
CA ALA A 189 9.18 15.48 29.98
C ALA A 189 7.93 16.34 30.21
N SER A 190 6.95 16.27 29.30
CA SER A 190 5.68 16.98 29.42
C SER A 190 4.86 16.47 30.61
N GLY A 191 4.82 15.15 30.80
CA GLY A 191 4.16 14.53 31.94
C GLY A 191 4.79 14.94 33.27
N LEU A 192 6.10 14.73 33.41
CA LEU A 192 6.86 15.01 34.65
C LEU A 192 6.88 16.49 35.01
N SER A 193 6.83 17.38 34.02
CA SER A 193 6.71 18.82 34.24
C SER A 193 5.26 19.28 34.49
N PHE A 194 4.30 18.35 34.60
CA PHE A 194 2.88 18.64 34.79
C PHE A 194 2.31 19.59 33.72
N GLY A 195 2.87 19.53 32.50
CA GLY A 195 2.49 20.39 31.37
C GLY A 195 3.09 21.81 31.39
N LEU A 196 4.12 22.06 32.21
CA LEU A 196 4.93 23.28 32.11
C LEU A 196 5.70 23.29 30.78
N TYR A 197 6.34 22.16 30.47
CA TYR A 197 6.73 21.82 29.11
C TYR A 197 5.55 21.10 28.44
N ASN A 198 5.23 21.49 27.20
CA ASN A 198 4.21 20.81 26.40
C ASN A 198 4.72 20.72 24.96
N PRO A 199 4.53 19.59 24.26
CA PRO A 199 4.87 19.51 22.85
C PRO A 199 4.09 20.54 22.03
N ASP A 200 4.70 21.03 20.96
CA ASP A 200 4.11 22.06 20.11
C ASP A 200 2.73 21.63 19.58
N GLY A 201 1.77 22.54 19.67
CA GLY A 201 0.40 22.30 19.20
C GLY A 201 -0.52 21.57 20.19
N GLU A 202 -0.02 21.14 21.35
CA GLU A 202 -0.89 20.59 22.39
C GLU A 202 -1.44 21.65 23.35
N PRO A 203 -2.71 21.52 23.77
CA PRO A 203 -3.29 22.41 24.76
C PRO A 203 -2.63 22.21 26.12
N LYS A 204 -2.29 23.31 26.80
CA LYS A 204 -1.71 23.27 28.15
C LYS A 204 -2.79 22.86 29.18
N PRO A 205 -2.44 22.06 30.20
CA PRO A 205 -3.38 21.72 31.26
C PRO A 205 -3.65 22.92 32.17
N HIS A 206 -4.90 23.09 32.59
CA HIS A 206 -5.35 24.17 33.47
C HIS A 206 -5.76 23.62 34.85
N GLY A 207 -5.35 24.30 35.93
CA GLY A 207 -5.64 23.93 37.31
C GLY A 207 -4.89 22.68 37.82
N GLY A 208 -4.90 22.46 39.15
CA GLY A 208 -4.18 21.35 39.78
C GLY A 208 -4.65 19.97 39.32
N ILE A 209 -5.98 19.76 39.24
CA ILE A 209 -6.57 18.50 38.77
C ILE A 209 -6.23 18.23 37.30
N GLY A 210 -6.26 19.27 36.46
CA GLY A 210 -5.92 19.15 35.03
C GLY A 210 -4.47 18.73 34.83
N ARG A 211 -3.55 19.30 35.63
CA ARG A 211 -2.13 18.95 35.62
C ARG A 211 -1.84 17.51 36.05
N ILE A 212 -2.54 17.02 37.08
CA ILE A 212 -2.42 15.61 37.50
C ILE A 212 -2.93 14.68 36.38
N LYS A 213 -4.10 14.96 35.80
CA LYS A 213 -4.61 14.19 34.65
C LYS A 213 -3.65 14.21 33.47
N HIS A 214 -3.00 15.35 33.22
CA HIS A 214 -1.99 15.51 32.16
C HIS A 214 -0.78 14.62 32.39
N LEU A 215 -0.22 14.58 33.60
CA LEU A 215 0.86 13.66 33.98
C LEU A 215 0.50 12.22 33.61
N PHE A 216 -0.65 11.71 34.10
CA PHE A 216 -1.06 10.33 33.83
C PHE A 216 -1.29 10.06 32.35
N LYS A 217 -1.96 10.99 31.65
CA LYS A 217 -2.16 10.88 30.20
C LYS A 217 -0.82 10.79 29.48
N LYS A 218 0.11 11.71 29.76
CA LYS A 218 1.38 11.79 29.05
C LYS A 218 2.29 10.60 29.29
N ILE A 219 2.40 10.15 30.54
CA ILE A 219 3.25 9.00 30.89
C ILE A 219 2.66 7.69 30.38
N PHE A 220 1.40 7.40 30.72
CA PHE A 220 0.85 6.06 30.46
C PHE A 220 0.23 5.94 29.07
N LYS A 221 -0.55 6.93 28.66
CA LYS A 221 -1.30 6.85 27.40
C LYS A 221 -0.44 7.24 26.21
N ASP A 222 0.26 8.37 26.30
CA ASP A 222 0.97 8.93 25.15
C ASP A 222 2.37 8.28 25.04
N ALA A 223 3.22 8.33 26.07
CA ALA A 223 4.57 7.76 26.02
C ALA A 223 4.58 6.21 26.02
N LEU A 224 4.05 5.55 27.06
CA LEU A 224 4.11 4.08 27.15
C LEU A 224 3.25 3.39 26.08
N VAL A 225 1.96 3.71 26.02
CA VAL A 225 1.05 3.03 25.06
C VAL A 225 1.19 3.59 23.64
N GLY A 226 1.34 4.90 23.48
CA GLY A 226 1.39 5.56 22.17
C GLY A 226 2.73 5.39 21.47
N ASP A 227 3.84 5.66 22.15
CA ASP A 227 5.17 5.62 21.51
C ASP A 227 5.82 4.24 21.63
N ILE A 228 5.79 3.58 22.79
CA ILE A 228 6.45 2.26 22.94
C ILE A 228 5.58 1.13 22.36
N VAL A 229 4.39 0.90 22.92
CA VAL A 229 3.56 -0.26 22.53
C VAL A 229 3.05 -0.16 21.09
N LYS A 230 2.83 1.06 20.60
CA LYS A 230 2.29 1.31 19.26
C LYS A 230 3.34 1.86 18.30
N GLY A 231 4.07 2.91 18.71
CA GLY A 231 5.02 3.59 17.84
C GLY A 231 6.20 2.71 17.42
N VAL A 232 6.85 1.98 18.34
CA VAL A 232 8.03 1.17 18.00
C VAL A 232 7.71 0.05 17.00
N PRO A 233 6.69 -0.82 17.24
CA PRO A 233 6.29 -1.81 16.24
C PRO A 233 5.90 -1.19 14.90
N LYS A 234 5.15 -0.07 14.94
CA LYS A 234 4.73 0.65 13.72
C LYS A 234 5.93 1.11 12.89
N SER A 235 6.90 1.76 13.52
CA SER A 235 8.11 2.23 12.83
C SER A 235 8.96 1.08 12.29
N ALA A 236 9.04 -0.05 13.01
CA ALA A 236 9.75 -1.24 12.53
C ALA A 236 9.07 -1.86 11.30
N ILE A 237 7.74 -1.87 11.27
CA ILE A 237 6.97 -2.33 10.11
C ILE A 237 7.23 -1.43 8.89
N HIS A 238 7.27 -0.10 9.06
CA HIS A 238 7.59 0.81 7.95
C HIS A 238 8.97 0.54 7.34
N VAL A 239 9.99 0.32 8.17
CA VAL A 239 11.32 -0.08 7.69
C VAL A 239 11.27 -1.40 6.92
N GLY A 240 10.54 -2.40 7.44
CA GLY A 240 10.40 -3.70 6.79
C GLY A 240 9.63 -3.63 5.46
N GLU A 241 8.55 -2.85 5.41
CA GLU A 241 7.74 -2.55 4.24
C GLU A 241 8.61 -1.97 3.10
N ASP A 242 9.39 -0.93 3.40
CA ASP A 242 10.31 -0.32 2.44
C ASP A 242 11.40 -1.31 1.95
N ILE A 243 11.95 -2.16 2.82
CA ILE A 243 12.93 -3.18 2.42
C ILE A 243 12.30 -4.20 1.46
N ILE A 244 11.05 -4.62 1.73
CA ILE A 244 10.32 -5.55 0.87
C ILE A 244 10.06 -4.92 -0.49
N PHE A 245 9.63 -3.65 -0.53
CA PHE A 245 9.41 -2.97 -1.81
C PHE A 245 10.71 -2.73 -2.57
N ALA A 246 11.79 -2.39 -1.88
CA ALA A 246 13.11 -2.34 -2.50
C ALA A 246 13.46 -3.67 -3.21
N GLY A 247 13.22 -4.80 -2.54
CA GLY A 247 13.38 -6.12 -3.13
C GLY A 247 12.43 -6.40 -4.28
N LEU A 248 11.15 -6.05 -4.13
CA LEU A 248 10.12 -6.28 -5.15
C LEU A 248 10.42 -5.52 -6.44
N ASN A 249 10.76 -4.23 -6.36
CA ASN A 249 11.14 -3.43 -7.53
C ASN A 249 12.45 -3.92 -8.16
N ALA A 250 13.44 -4.31 -7.35
CA ALA A 250 14.67 -4.91 -7.89
C ALA A 250 14.40 -6.21 -8.65
N VAL A 251 13.44 -7.02 -8.20
CA VAL A 251 13.00 -8.24 -8.91
C VAL A 251 12.20 -7.91 -10.17
N GLU A 252 11.38 -6.85 -10.17
CA GLU A 252 10.60 -6.37 -11.33
C GLU A 252 11.48 -5.99 -12.53
N ALA A 253 12.67 -5.42 -12.25
CA ALA A 253 13.64 -5.06 -13.27
C ALA A 253 14.05 -6.24 -14.18
N VAL A 254 13.98 -7.49 -13.70
CA VAL A 254 14.35 -8.70 -14.47
C VAL A 254 13.31 -9.04 -15.57
N PRO A 255 12.01 -9.25 -15.26
CA PRO A 255 11.00 -9.41 -16.30
C PRO A 255 10.89 -8.18 -17.20
N ASP A 256 11.17 -6.98 -16.71
CA ASP A 256 11.18 -5.76 -17.52
C ASP A 256 12.33 -5.71 -18.53
N ALA A 257 13.50 -6.20 -18.14
CA ALA A 257 14.64 -6.38 -19.03
C ALA A 257 14.45 -7.50 -20.07
N THR A 258 13.57 -8.48 -19.81
CA THR A 258 13.47 -9.70 -20.62
C THR A 258 12.23 -9.75 -21.51
N ILE A 259 11.04 -9.52 -20.95
CA ILE A 259 9.74 -9.61 -21.66
C ILE A 259 8.98 -8.28 -21.70
N GLY A 260 9.54 -7.22 -21.11
CA GLY A 260 8.93 -5.90 -20.98
C GLY A 260 8.76 -5.13 -22.29
N ASN A 261 9.51 -5.46 -23.35
CA ASN A 261 9.33 -4.87 -24.68
C ASN A 261 8.12 -5.43 -25.44
N ILE A 262 7.57 -6.58 -25.03
CA ILE A 262 6.38 -7.16 -25.63
C ILE A 262 5.16 -6.65 -24.87
N LYS A 263 4.20 -6.06 -25.59
CA LYS A 263 2.98 -5.47 -25.00
C LYS A 263 2.22 -6.42 -24.05
N ALA A 264 2.19 -7.71 -24.37
CA ALA A 264 1.57 -8.73 -23.51
C ALA A 264 2.40 -9.02 -22.26
N GLY A 265 3.71 -9.24 -22.41
CA GLY A 265 4.64 -9.47 -21.29
C GLY A 265 4.62 -8.32 -20.31
N ARG A 266 4.76 -7.10 -20.83
CA ARG A 266 4.61 -5.85 -20.07
C ARG A 266 3.35 -5.79 -19.22
N LYS A 267 2.18 -5.93 -19.85
CA LYS A 267 0.89 -5.87 -19.12
C LYS A 267 0.82 -6.89 -17.99
N VAL A 268 1.39 -8.07 -18.19
CA VAL A 268 1.44 -9.13 -17.18
C VAL A 268 2.40 -8.75 -16.06
N THR A 269 3.61 -8.28 -16.38
CA THR A 269 4.58 -7.82 -15.38
C THR A 269 4.01 -6.68 -14.53
N THR A 270 3.56 -5.59 -15.17
CA THR A 270 2.92 -4.46 -14.48
C THR A 270 1.80 -4.92 -13.54
N ALA A 271 0.88 -5.74 -14.05
CA ALA A 271 -0.26 -6.20 -13.25
C ALA A 271 0.18 -7.09 -12.08
N LEU A 272 1.20 -7.93 -12.28
CA LEU A 272 1.72 -8.81 -11.25
C LEU A 272 2.39 -8.00 -10.13
N PHE A 273 3.32 -7.12 -10.46
CA PHE A 273 4.11 -6.39 -9.47
C PHE A 273 3.30 -5.30 -8.77
N ASP A 274 2.49 -4.52 -9.49
CA ASP A 274 1.57 -3.56 -8.86
C ASP A 274 0.64 -4.24 -7.85
N ASN A 275 0.02 -5.38 -8.23
CA ASN A 275 -0.91 -6.06 -7.34
C ASN A 275 -0.16 -6.76 -6.19
N THR A 276 1.07 -7.23 -6.42
CA THR A 276 1.91 -7.79 -5.35
C THR A 276 2.26 -6.70 -4.34
N GLN A 277 2.63 -5.50 -4.79
CA GLN A 277 2.87 -4.35 -3.91
C GLN A 277 1.64 -4.04 -3.06
N VAL A 278 0.47 -3.90 -3.68
CA VAL A 278 -0.81 -3.63 -2.97
C VAL A 278 -1.14 -4.72 -1.94
N VAL A 279 -0.88 -5.99 -2.26
CA VAL A 279 -1.11 -7.12 -1.33
C VAL A 279 -0.11 -7.09 -0.17
N MET A 280 1.15 -6.76 -0.43
CA MET A 280 2.17 -6.67 0.63
C MET A 280 1.91 -5.46 1.54
N ASP A 281 1.51 -4.31 0.99
CA ASP A 281 1.02 -3.15 1.74
C ASP A 281 -0.13 -3.57 2.66
N PHE A 282 -1.14 -4.25 2.10
CA PHE A 282 -2.27 -4.77 2.87
C PHE A 282 -1.83 -5.68 4.04
N VAL A 283 -0.90 -6.62 3.78
CA VAL A 283 -0.39 -7.52 4.83
C VAL A 283 0.31 -6.72 5.93
N MET A 284 1.18 -5.78 5.58
CA MET A 284 1.89 -4.94 6.56
C MET A 284 0.94 -4.01 7.33
N ASP A 285 -0.13 -3.56 6.67
CA ASP A 285 -1.19 -2.76 7.28
C ASP A 285 -1.93 -3.55 8.39
N VAL A 286 -2.24 -4.83 8.16
CA VAL A 286 -3.14 -5.61 9.04
C VAL A 286 -2.45 -6.42 10.13
N ILE A 287 -1.12 -6.62 10.06
CA ILE A 287 -0.37 -7.27 11.15
C ILE A 287 -0.35 -6.42 12.43
N PRO A 288 -0.10 -7.01 13.62
CA PRO A 288 -0.04 -6.26 14.87
C PRO A 288 1.02 -5.15 14.83
N GLY A 289 0.60 -3.91 15.11
CA GLY A 289 1.44 -2.73 15.00
C GLY A 289 1.36 -2.03 13.63
N GLY A 290 0.78 -2.69 12.63
CA GLY A 290 0.50 -2.11 11.32
C GLY A 290 -0.54 -0.99 11.36
N ASP A 291 -0.50 -0.15 10.34
CA ASP A 291 -1.31 1.06 10.24
C ASP A 291 -2.82 0.76 10.31
N ALA A 292 -3.29 -0.23 9.54
CA ALA A 292 -4.68 -0.70 9.61
C ALA A 292 -5.00 -1.37 10.95
N SER A 293 -4.12 -2.24 11.47
CA SER A 293 -4.33 -2.87 12.77
C SER A 293 -4.48 -1.87 13.91
N MET A 294 -3.75 -0.76 13.86
CA MET A 294 -3.87 0.30 14.86
C MET A 294 -5.18 1.10 14.71
N ARG A 295 -5.60 1.38 13.47
CA ARG A 295 -6.88 2.06 13.17
C ARG A 295 -8.07 1.24 13.66
N THR A 296 -8.15 -0.02 13.25
CA THR A 296 -9.32 -0.90 13.49
C THR A 296 -9.43 -1.35 14.94
N ARG A 297 -8.34 -1.31 15.71
CA ARG A 297 -8.31 -1.56 17.17
C ARG A 297 -8.38 -0.27 18.00
N SER A 298 -8.55 0.90 17.36
CA SER A 298 -8.64 2.17 18.08
C SER A 298 -9.95 2.29 18.86
N PHE A 299 -9.84 2.36 20.19
CA PHE A 299 -10.98 2.60 21.07
C PHE A 299 -11.09 4.08 21.42
N LYS A 300 -12.25 4.70 21.15
CA LYS A 300 -12.52 6.12 21.41
C LYS A 300 -13.68 6.29 22.38
N LEU A 301 -13.39 6.19 23.68
CA LEU A 301 -14.39 6.27 24.76
C LEU A 301 -15.30 7.51 24.66
N SER A 302 -14.77 8.65 24.18
CA SER A 302 -15.54 9.88 23.97
C SER A 302 -16.71 9.75 22.96
N LYS A 303 -16.71 8.71 22.11
CA LYS A 303 -17.78 8.42 21.15
C LYS A 303 -18.80 7.38 21.66
N GLY A 304 -18.72 6.95 22.93
CA GLY A 304 -19.61 5.94 23.50
C GLY A 304 -19.55 4.62 22.71
N PHE A 305 -20.71 4.00 22.43
CA PHE A 305 -20.78 2.78 21.60
C PHE A 305 -20.15 2.94 20.21
N LYS A 306 -20.24 4.12 19.58
CA LYS A 306 -19.57 4.40 18.30
C LYS A 306 -18.05 4.45 18.42
N GLY A 307 -17.53 4.46 19.63
CA GLY A 307 -16.10 4.42 19.94
C GLY A 307 -15.50 3.02 20.02
N LEU A 308 -16.33 1.97 20.01
CA LEU A 308 -15.85 0.58 19.97
C LEU A 308 -15.08 0.32 18.66
N PRO A 309 -14.00 -0.48 18.64
CA PRO A 309 -13.04 -0.43 17.53
C PRO A 309 -13.64 -0.73 16.15
N ILE A 310 -14.42 -1.81 16.04
CA ILE A 310 -15.15 -2.19 14.82
C ILE A 310 -16.16 -1.12 14.42
N ILE A 311 -16.94 -0.63 15.40
CA ILE A 311 -18.00 0.35 15.14
C ILE A 311 -17.39 1.69 14.75
N ASN A 312 -16.32 2.11 15.41
CA ASN A 312 -15.56 3.32 15.12
C ASN A 312 -14.99 3.24 13.71
N ASN A 313 -14.42 2.11 13.30
CA ASN A 313 -13.90 1.92 11.94
C ASN A 313 -15.00 2.04 10.87
N ILE A 314 -16.09 1.28 11.03
CA ILE A 314 -17.20 1.23 10.06
C ILE A 314 -17.94 2.57 9.98
N THR A 315 -18.11 3.25 11.12
CA THR A 315 -18.84 4.54 11.19
C THR A 315 -17.97 5.76 10.90
N THR A 316 -16.65 5.61 10.78
CA THR A 316 -15.78 6.73 10.40
C THR A 316 -16.02 7.11 8.93
N PRO A 317 -16.32 8.37 8.61
CA PRO A 317 -16.51 8.83 7.23
C PRO A 317 -15.27 8.65 6.37
N GLU A 318 -15.45 8.50 5.05
CA GLU A 318 -14.37 8.27 4.08
C GLU A 318 -13.33 9.41 4.06
N VAL A 319 -13.79 10.65 4.12
CA VAL A 319 -12.98 11.88 4.06
C VAL A 319 -12.43 12.31 5.43
N LYS A 320 -12.63 11.50 6.48
CA LYS A 320 -12.25 11.86 7.84
C LYS A 320 -10.74 11.70 8.07
N GLN A 321 -9.98 12.76 7.81
CA GLN A 321 -8.50 12.78 7.92
C GLN A 321 -7.98 13.72 9.02
N ASP A 322 -8.85 14.26 9.87
CA ASP A 322 -8.48 15.06 11.05
C ASP A 322 -7.96 14.21 12.22
N GLU A 323 -8.28 12.91 12.23
CA GLU A 323 -7.81 11.97 13.25
C GLU A 323 -6.43 11.40 12.89
N LYS A 324 -5.50 11.33 13.86
CA LYS A 324 -4.11 10.86 13.66
C LYS A 324 -4.05 9.49 12.96
N GLU A 325 -4.99 8.60 13.29
CA GLU A 325 -5.02 7.24 12.74
C GLU A 325 -5.45 7.22 11.26
N TRP A 326 -6.20 8.22 10.79
CA TRP A 326 -6.79 8.28 9.44
C TRP A 326 -6.13 9.31 8.53
N LYS A 327 -5.14 10.05 9.04
CA LYS A 327 -4.55 11.24 8.42
C LYS A 327 -4.13 11.07 6.95
N TYR A 328 -3.68 9.88 6.57
CA TYR A 328 -3.07 9.60 5.26
C TYR A 328 -3.84 8.61 4.39
N VAL A 329 -5.04 8.19 4.78
CA VAL A 329 -5.82 7.19 4.03
C VAL A 329 -7.27 7.62 3.86
N ARG A 330 -7.91 7.17 2.79
CA ARG A 330 -9.36 7.30 2.59
C ARG A 330 -10.05 6.08 3.19
N ASN A 331 -11.02 6.30 4.07
CA ASN A 331 -11.76 5.19 4.71
C ASN A 331 -12.91 4.69 3.83
N THR A 332 -12.59 4.20 2.62
CA THR A 332 -13.58 3.70 1.65
C THR A 332 -14.35 2.48 2.21
N SER A 333 -15.54 2.19 1.69
CA SER A 333 -16.32 1.03 2.18
C SER A 333 -15.59 -0.29 1.94
N PHE A 334 -14.85 -0.41 0.83
CA PHE A 334 -13.96 -1.53 0.57
C PHE A 334 -12.87 -1.65 1.65
N ARG A 335 -12.11 -0.58 1.91
CA ARG A 335 -11.04 -0.56 2.92
C ARG A 335 -11.57 -0.96 4.30
N LYS A 336 -12.73 -0.41 4.71
CA LYS A 336 -13.39 -0.77 5.97
C LYS A 336 -13.55 -2.27 6.12
N ILE A 337 -14.02 -2.95 5.09
CA ILE A 337 -14.28 -4.40 5.17
C ILE A 337 -12.97 -5.17 5.20
N ILE A 338 -12.10 -4.93 4.22
CA ILE A 338 -10.90 -5.75 4.03
C ILE A 338 -9.87 -5.56 5.14
N GLU A 339 -9.77 -4.37 5.73
CA GLU A 339 -8.83 -4.12 6.82
C GLU A 339 -9.40 -4.57 8.18
N THR A 340 -10.71 -4.45 8.41
CA THR A 340 -11.31 -4.79 9.72
C THR A 340 -11.22 -6.26 10.05
N ILE A 341 -11.59 -7.14 9.11
CA ILE A 341 -11.67 -8.59 9.38
C ILE A 341 -10.30 -9.18 9.82
N PRO A 342 -9.22 -9.05 9.03
CA PRO A 342 -7.93 -9.65 9.37
C PRO A 342 -7.27 -8.95 10.56
N SER A 343 -7.42 -7.63 10.68
CA SER A 343 -6.79 -6.88 11.76
C SER A 343 -7.37 -7.19 13.13
N LEU A 344 -8.54 -7.84 13.23
CA LEU A 344 -9.15 -8.28 14.49
C LEU A 344 -8.76 -9.71 14.87
N ILE A 345 -8.19 -10.49 13.95
CA ILE A 345 -7.73 -11.85 14.25
C ILE A 345 -6.63 -11.73 15.32
N PRO A 346 -6.80 -12.37 16.50
CA PRO A 346 -5.77 -12.40 17.50
C PRO A 346 -4.61 -13.24 16.96
N PHE A 347 -3.45 -12.61 16.73
CA PHE A 347 -2.21 -13.35 16.50
C PHE A 347 -1.84 -14.05 17.80
N ARG A 348 -1.73 -15.39 17.75
CA ARG A 348 -1.07 -16.15 18.81
C ARG A 348 0.43 -15.86 18.67
N MET A 349 1.02 -15.22 19.68
CA MET A 349 2.48 -15.15 19.84
C MET A 349 3.01 -16.48 20.32
#